data_AF-A0A953P1D3-F1
#
_entry.id   AF-A0A953P1D3-F1
#
_cell.length_a   1.000
_cell.length_b   1.000
_cell.length_c   1.000
_cell.angle_alpha   90.00
_cell.angle_beta   90.00
_cell.angle_gamma   90.00
#
_symmetry.space_group_name_H-M   'P 1'
#
loop_
_entity.id
_entity.type
_entity.pdbx_description
1 polymer ?
#
loop_
_entity_poly.entity_id
_entity_poly.type
_entity_poly.pdbx_seq_one_letter_code
_entity_poly.pdbx_strand_id
1 'polypeptide(L)' 'MREIILACGISLDGYIARPDGAVDFLFMPKDFSMAPFFKSIDVMVMGRKTYDVAMKMGGLMGCSAREPDLLEGAD' A
#
# COMPACT_ATOMS: atom_id res chain seq x y z
N MET A 1 4.96 -17.03 14.79
CA MET A 1 4.10 -17.40 13.64
C MET A 1 3.86 -16.13 12.84
N ARG A 2 3.81 -16.20 11.50
CA ARG A 2 3.55 -15.02 10.66
C ARG A 2 2.06 -14.93 10.38
N GLU A 3 1.49 -13.74 10.54
CA GLU A 3 0.08 -13.49 10.29
C GLU A 3 -0.14 -12.98 8.87
N ILE A 4 -1.26 -13.38 8.26
CA ILE A 4 -1.71 -12.85 6.97
C ILE A 4 -2.80 -11.83 7.24
N ILE A 5 -2.52 -10.56 6.94
CA ILE A 5 -3.44 -9.45 7.22
C ILE A 5 -3.93 -8.85 5.89
N LEU A 6 -5.25 -8.79 5.70
CA LEU A 6 -5.86 -8.00 4.64
C LEU A 6 -6.05 -6.56 5.13
N ALA A 7 -5.36 -5.61 4.51
CA ALA A 7 -5.54 -4.18 4.78
C ALA A 7 -5.93 -3.46 3.50
N CYS A 8 -7.14 -2.88 3.48
CA CYS A 8 -7.63 -2.07 2.36
C CYS A 8 -8.67 -1.04 2.84
N GLY A 9 -8.80 0.06 2.10
CA GLY A 9 -9.92 0.98 2.23
C GLY A 9 -11.09 0.50 1.38
N ILE A 10 -12.30 0.58 1.90
CA ILE A 10 -13.52 0.17 1.21
C ILE A 10 -14.63 1.22 1.39
N SER A 11 -15.58 1.22 0.47
CA SER A 11 -16.86 1.89 0.66
C SER A 11 -17.70 1.19 1.72
N LEU A 12 -18.73 1.87 2.23
CA LEU A 12 -19.63 1.32 3.26
C LEU A 12 -20.38 0.06 2.79
N ASP A 13 -20.65 -0.04 1.49
CA ASP A 13 -21.32 -1.15 0.82
C ASP A 13 -20.36 -2.25 0.32
N GLY A 14 -19.06 -2.16 0.66
CA GLY A 14 -18.12 -3.27 0.50
C GLY A 14 -17.31 -3.30 -0.80
N TYR A 15 -17.22 -2.18 -1.53
CA TYR A 15 -16.43 -2.08 -2.77
C TYR A 15 -15.08 -1.40 -2.54
N ILE A 16 -14.06 -1.86 -3.26
CA ILE A 16 -12.67 -1.34 -3.15
C ILE A 16 -12.38 -0.24 -4.19
N ALA A 17 -13.06 -0.28 -5.34
CA ALA A 17 -12.91 0.68 -6.41
C ALA A 17 -14.23 0.79 -7.20
N ARG A 18 -14.42 1.91 -7.88
CA ARG A 18 -15.51 2.08 -8.85
C ARG A 18 -15.29 1.21 -10.10
N PRO A 19 -16.32 1.00 -10.95
CA PRO A 19 -16.18 0.22 -12.18
C PRO A 19 -15.09 0.76 -13.15
N ASP A 20 -14.82 2.06 -13.12
CA ASP A 20 -13.76 2.72 -13.89
C ASP A 20 -12.37 2.66 -13.21
N GLY A 21 -12.28 2.10 -12.01
CA GLY A 21 -11.06 1.98 -11.21
C GLY A 21 -10.77 3.17 -10.30
N ALA A 22 -11.63 4.19 -10.26
CA ALA A 22 -11.43 5.34 -9.37
C ALA A 22 -11.59 4.97 -7.88
N VAL A 23 -10.82 5.66 -7.04
CA VAL A 23 -10.79 5.54 -5.57
C VAL A 23 -11.01 6.90 -4.88
N ASP A 24 -11.64 7.82 -5.59
CA ASP A 24 -11.93 9.21 -5.19
C ASP A 24 -12.78 9.34 -3.91
N PHE A 25 -13.51 8.29 -3.56
CA PHE A 25 -14.28 8.22 -2.31
C PHE A 25 -13.40 7.92 -1.09
N LEU A 26 -12.17 7.45 -1.27
CA LEU A 26 -11.21 7.27 -0.19
C LEU A 26 -10.52 8.60 0.10
N PHE A 27 -10.49 8.98 1.37
CA PHE A 27 -9.75 10.15 1.84
C PHE A 27 -8.95 9.81 3.10
N MET A 28 -7.82 10.47 3.26
CA MET A 28 -6.97 10.34 4.44
C MET A 28 -7.19 11.57 5.34
N PRO A 29 -7.80 11.42 6.52
CA PRO A 29 -7.86 12.51 7.49
C PRO A 29 -6.46 13.03 7.84
N LYS A 30 -6.34 14.30 8.20
CA LYS A 30 -5.04 14.92 8.52
C LYS A 30 -4.29 14.21 9.65
N ASP A 31 -5.03 13.71 10.64
CA ASP A 31 -4.48 13.07 11.83
C ASP A 31 -4.44 11.54 11.72
N PHE A 32 -4.64 11.00 10.52
CA PHE A 32 -4.59 9.55 10.25
C PHE A 32 -3.25 9.16 9.66
N SER A 33 -2.60 8.14 10.25
CA SER A 33 -1.34 7.60 9.76
C SER A 33 -1.37 6.08 9.76
N MET A 34 -1.01 5.49 8.62
CA MET A 34 -0.77 4.06 8.47
C MET A 34 0.70 3.69 8.73
N ALA A 35 1.58 4.65 9.03
CA ALA A 35 3.01 4.38 9.18
C ALA A 35 3.33 3.36 10.30
N PRO A 36 2.69 3.40 11.50
CA PRO A 36 2.92 2.38 12.52
C PRO A 36 2.46 0.97 12.08
N PHE A 37 1.39 0.90 11.30
CA PHE A 37 0.91 -0.36 10.73
C PHE A 37 1.90 -0.89 9.69
N PHE A 38 2.34 -0.07 8.73
CA PHE A 38 3.30 -0.53 7.72
C PHE A 38 4.66 -0.94 8.32
N LYS A 39 5.08 -0.35 9.46
CA LYS A 39 6.28 -0.80 10.19
C LYS A 39 6.19 -2.24 10.72
N SER A 40 4.98 -2.79 10.91
CA SER A 40 4.82 -4.19 11.30
C SER A 40 4.74 -5.16 10.11
N ILE A 41 4.71 -4.65 8.88
CA ILE A 41 4.59 -5.44 7.65
C ILE A 41 5.96 -5.55 6.98
N ASP A 42 6.42 -6.78 6.72
CA ASP A 42 7.68 -7.04 6.04
C ASP A 42 7.52 -7.43 4.57
N VAL A 43 6.35 -7.95 4.19
CA VAL A 43 6.02 -8.32 2.79
C VAL A 43 4.63 -7.86 2.43
N MET A 44 4.51 -7.21 1.27
CA MET A 44 3.23 -6.84 0.66
C MET A 44 2.98 -7.66 -0.60
N VAL A 45 1.77 -8.20 -0.73
CA VAL A 45 1.31 -8.92 -1.92
C VAL A 45 0.08 -8.22 -2.48
N MET A 46 0.05 -7.96 -3.78
CA MET A 46 -1.07 -7.30 -4.45
C MET A 46 -1.23 -7.79 -5.89
N GLY A 47 -2.44 -7.67 -6.43
CA GLY A 47 -2.72 -7.98 -7.83
C GLY A 47 -2.11 -6.94 -8.78
N ARG A 48 -1.85 -7.35 -10.03
CA ARG A 48 -1.25 -6.49 -11.07
C ARG A 48 -1.98 -5.16 -11.25
N LYS A 49 -3.33 -5.19 -11.33
CA LYS A 49 -4.15 -3.99 -11.48
C LYS A 49 -3.92 -2.98 -10.34
N THR A 50 -3.86 -3.46 -9.10
CA THR A 50 -3.60 -2.63 -7.92
C THR A 50 -2.20 -2.06 -7.94
N TYR A 51 -1.19 -2.86 -8.30
CA TYR A 51 0.19 -2.42 -8.43
C TYR A 51 0.33 -1.28 -9.44
N ASP A 52 -0.25 -1.42 -10.63
CA ASP A 52 -0.13 -0.43 -11.70
C ASP A 52 -0.76 0.92 -11.31
N VAL A 53 -1.88 0.90 -10.57
CA VAL A 53 -2.52 2.10 -10.04
C VAL A 53 -1.65 2.74 -8.95
N ALA A 54 -1.14 1.96 -7.99
CA ALA A 54 -0.28 2.48 -6.92
C ALA A 54 0.97 3.17 -7.47
N MET A 55 1.61 2.61 -8.51
CA MET A 55 2.76 3.22 -9.15
C MET A 55 2.41 4.57 -9.81
N LYS A 56 1.23 4.70 -10.42
CA LYS A 56 0.76 5.97 -10.99
C LYS A 56 0.47 7.04 -9.93
N MET A 57 0.14 6.63 -8.71
CA MET A 57 -0.17 7.53 -7.58
C MET A 57 1.08 7.98 -6.79
N GLY A 58 2.29 7.68 -7.27
CA GLY A 58 3.54 8.06 -6.61
C GLY A 58 4.19 6.96 -5.78
N GLY A 59 3.77 5.70 -5.96
CA GLY A 59 4.35 4.54 -5.29
C GLY A 59 3.51 4.03 -4.11
N LEU A 60 4.03 3.02 -3.41
CA LEU A 60 3.38 2.44 -2.25
C LEU A 60 3.67 3.32 -1.03
N MET A 61 2.63 3.93 -0.47
CA MET A 61 2.68 4.70 0.79
C MET A 61 3.57 3.97 1.82
N GLY A 62 4.75 4.52 2.12
CA GLY A 62 5.62 4.06 3.20
C GLY A 62 6.52 2.85 2.94
N CYS A 63 6.49 2.26 1.74
CA CYS A 63 7.48 1.25 1.35
C CYS A 63 8.34 1.90 0.26
N SER A 64 9.47 2.50 0.64
CA SER A 64 10.52 2.72 -0.37
C SER A 64 10.75 1.34 -0.98
N ALA A 65 10.70 1.26 -2.32
CA ALA A 65 11.21 0.08 -2.99
C ALA A 65 12.67 -0.01 -2.56
N ARG A 66 12.95 -0.83 -1.53
CA ARG A 66 14.25 -1.18 -0.96
C ARG A 66 15.30 -0.09 -1.22
N GLU A 67 15.48 0.80 -0.24
CA GLU A 67 16.63 1.71 -0.13
C GLU A 67 17.85 1.21 -0.95
N PRO A 68 18.23 1.89 -2.05
CA PRO A 68 19.30 1.42 -2.96
C PRO A 68 20.69 1.34 -2.29
N ASP A 69 20.81 1.80 -1.06
CA ASP A 69 21.97 1.87 -0.19
C ASP A 69 22.34 0.54 0.51
N LEU A 70 21.55 -0.52 0.36
CA LEU A 70 21.92 -1.87 0.81
C LEU A 70 22.64 -2.73 -0.25
N LEU A 71 23.08 -2.13 -1.35
CA LEU A 71 23.92 -2.78 -2.38
C LEU A 71 25.40 -2.38 -2.33
N GLU A 72 25.81 -1.44 -1.46
CA GLU A 72 27.23 -1.15 -1.19
C GLU A 72 27.71 -1.94 0.03
N GLY A 73 28.01 -3.23 -0.17
CA GLY A 73 28.65 -4.03 0.88
C GLY A 73 28.47 -5.54 0.76
N ALA A 74 28.21 -6.05 -0.44
CA ALA A 74 28.26 -7.49 -0.71
C ALA A 74 29.54 -7.82 -1.48
N ASP A 75 30.66 -7.71 -0.77
CA ASP A 75 31.96 -8.31 -1.09
C ASP A 75 32.33 -9.28 0.05
#